data_AF-A0A6N3BZM4-F1
#
_entry.id   AF-A0A6N3BZM4-F1
#
_cell.length_a   1.000
_cell.length_b   1.000
_cell.length_c   1.000
_cell.angle_alpha   90.00
_cell.angle_beta   90.00
_cell.angle_gamma   90.00
#
_symmetry.space_group_name_H-M   'P 1'
#
loop_
_entity.id
_entity.type
_entity.pdbx_description
1 polymer ?
#
loop_
_entity_poly.entity_id
_entity_poly.type
_entity_poly.pdbx_seq_one_letter_code
_entity_poly.pdbx_strand_id
1 'polypeptide(L)' 'MTLTRELLDTRYAWWFHNKRNAEQAKREILIIFSKELDDYFEWTEQDIYEQSRKIIFRWDNA' A
#
# COMPACT_ATOMS: atom_id res chain seq x y z
N MET A 1 -7.59 -1.44 10.08
CA MET A 1 -6.15 -1.71 10.32
C MET A 1 -5.29 -0.52 9.92
N THR A 2 -4.25 -0.17 10.69
CA THR A 2 -3.32 0.93 10.36
C THR A 2 -2.11 0.39 9.61
N LEU A 3 -1.87 0.87 8.39
CA LEU A 3 -0.74 0.47 7.57
C LEU A 3 0.44 1.43 7.78
N THR A 4 1.60 0.89 8.17
CA THR A 4 2.81 1.69 8.41
C THR A 4 3.87 1.42 7.37
N ARG A 5 4.83 2.34 7.26
CA ARG A 5 6.02 2.19 6.41
C ARG A 5 6.77 0.91 6.74
N GLU A 6 6.93 0.62 8.03
CA GLU A 6 7.62 -0.57 8.51
C GLU A 6 6.93 -1.87 8.06
N LEU A 7 5.59 -1.93 8.08
CA LEU A 7 4.85 -3.09 7.57
C LEU A 7 5.07 -3.31 6.07
N LEU A 8 5.14 -2.23 5.30
CA LEU A 8 5.44 -2.30 3.86
C LEU A 8 6.86 -2.78 3.57
N ASP A 9 7.82 -2.38 4.39
CA ASP A 9 9.23 -2.74 4.23
C ASP A 9 9.57 -4.12 4.85
N THR A 10 8.67 -4.71 5.64
CA THR A 10 8.86 -6.02 6.29
C THR A 10 7.84 -7.05 5.79
N ARG A 11 6.63 -7.07 6.36
CA ARG A 11 5.57 -8.04 6.09
C ARG A 11 5.14 -8.07 4.62
N TYR A 12 5.13 -6.91 3.97
CA TYR A 12 4.68 -6.77 2.58
C TYR A 12 5.81 -6.45 1.60
N ALA A 13 7.07 -6.62 2.01
CA ALA A 13 8.24 -6.32 1.17
C ALA A 13 8.16 -7.04 -0.18
N TRP A 14 7.70 -8.29 -0.17
CA TRP A 14 7.57 -9.15 -1.35
C TRP A 14 6.66 -8.58 -2.44
N TRP A 15 5.71 -7.69 -2.12
CA TRP A 15 4.85 -7.02 -3.11
C TRP A 15 5.64 -6.13 -4.08
N PHE A 16 6.80 -5.64 -3.64
CA PHE A 16 7.61 -4.67 -4.36
C PHE A 16 8.83 -5.28 -5.07
N HIS A 17 9.03 -6.60 -4.97
CA HIS A 17 10.14 -7.27 -5.65
C HIS A 17 10.01 -7.11 -7.18
N ASN A 18 11.12 -6.73 -7.82
CA ASN A 18 11.21 -6.48 -9.26
C ASN A 18 10.27 -5.38 -9.79
N LYS A 19 9.85 -4.43 -8.93
CA LYS A 19 9.03 -3.28 -9.32
C LYS A 19 9.89 -2.03 -9.53
N ARG A 20 9.71 -1.36 -10.67
CA ARG A 20 10.58 -0.24 -11.09
C ARG A 20 10.41 1.00 -10.20
N ASN A 21 9.17 1.30 -9.81
CA ASN A 21 8.82 2.49 -9.01
C ASN A 21 8.23 2.10 -7.63
N ALA A 22 8.89 1.16 -6.95
CA ALA A 22 8.45 0.63 -5.65
C ALA A 22 8.30 1.72 -4.57
N GLU A 23 9.21 2.69 -4.52
CA GLU A 23 9.20 3.74 -3.50
C GLU A 23 8.04 4.73 -3.68
N GLN A 24 7.71 5.06 -4.93
CA GLN A 24 6.54 5.86 -5.27
C GLN A 24 5.25 5.13 -4.91
N ALA A 25 5.18 3.82 -5.21
CA ALA A 25 4.04 2.98 -4.82
C ALA A 25 3.86 2.93 -3.30
N LYS A 26 4.93 2.72 -2.52
CA LYS A 26 4.88 2.73 -1.05
C LYS A 26 4.38 4.06 -0.49
N ARG A 27 4.88 5.19 -1.02
CA ARG A 27 4.44 6.53 -0.57
C ARG A 27 2.96 6.73 -0.81
N GLU A 28 2.46 6.35 -1.98
CA GLU A 28 1.05 6.54 -2.29
C GLU A 28 0.13 5.60 -1.50
N ILE A 29 0.54 4.34 -1.32
CA ILE A 29 -0.13 3.40 -0.42
C ILE A 29 -0.25 4.02 0.98
N LEU A 30 0.84 4.53 1.54
CA LEU A 30 0.81 5.18 2.85
C LEU A 30 -0.12 6.39 2.89
N ILE A 31 -0.15 7.23 1.85
CA ILE A 31 -1.07 8.39 1.80
C ILE A 31 -2.53 7.94 1.80
N ILE A 32 -2.87 6.89 1.05
CA ILE A 32 -4.25 6.38 0.96
C ILE A 32 -4.71 5.76 2.27
N PHE A 33 -3.85 4.98 2.92
CA PHE A 33 -4.17 4.32 4.18
C PHE A 33 -3.95 5.21 5.42
N SER A 34 -3.26 6.34 5.27
CA SER A 34 -3.09 7.37 6.31
C SER A 34 -4.19 8.43 6.28
N LYS A 35 -4.99 8.53 5.22
CA LYS A 35 -6.19 9.38 5.25
C LYS A 35 -7.09 8.84 6.34
N GLU A 36 -7.45 9.71 7.29
CA GLU A 36 -8.36 9.40 8.38
C GLU A 36 -9.58 8.69 7.80
N LEU A 37 -9.64 7.39 8.09
CA LEU A 37 -10.86 6.65 7.99
C LEU A 37 -11.79 7.31 9.00
N ASP A 38 -12.91 7.82 8.51
CA ASP A 38 -14.05 8.14 9.36
C ASP A 38 -14.25 6.96 10.32
N ASP A 39 -14.58 7.21 11.60
CA ASP A 39 -14.58 6.23 12.72
C ASP A 39 -15.39 4.94 12.43
N TYR A 40 -16.15 4.93 11.33
CA TYR A 40 -16.99 3.85 10.85
C TYR A 40 -16.36 2.89 9.84
N PHE A 41 -15.16 3.17 9.29
CA PHE A 41 -14.58 2.33 8.23
C PHE A 41 -13.19 1.80 8.58
N GLU A 42 -13.09 0.53 8.98
CA GLU A 42 -11.80 -0.13 9.11
C GLU A 42 -11.43 -0.86 7.82
N TRP A 43 -10.28 -0.54 7.23
CA TRP A 43 -9.73 -1.34 6.13
C TRP A 43 -9.45 -2.77 6.59
N THR A 44 -9.98 -3.74 5.83
CA THR A 44 -9.62 -5.15 5.97
C THR A 44 -8.27 -5.43 5.31
N GLU A 45 -7.62 -6.54 5.66
CA GLU A 45 -6.39 -6.96 4.97
C GLU A 45 -6.61 -7.22 3.47
N GLN A 46 -7.80 -7.69 3.09
CA GLN A 46 -8.17 -7.88 1.70
C GLN A 46 -8.23 -6.55 0.94
N ASP A 47 -8.88 -5.53 1.51
CA ASP A 47 -8.94 -4.21 0.88
C ASP A 47 -7.55 -3.60 0.73
N ILE A 48 -6.70 -3.74 1.77
CA ILE A 48 -5.31 -3.29 1.74
C ILE A 48 -4.57 -3.93 0.58
N TYR A 49 -4.69 -5.24 0.42
CA TYR A 49 -4.06 -5.98 -0.67
C TYR A 49 -4.56 -5.53 -2.05
N GLU A 50 -5.87 -5.43 -2.24
CA GLU A 50 -6.46 -5.07 -3.53
C GLU A 50 -6.07 -3.66 -3.98
N GLN A 51 -6.12 -2.68 -3.08
CA GLN A 51 -5.72 -1.30 -3.41
C GLN A 51 -4.21 -1.19 -3.61
N SER A 52 -3.40 -1.82 -2.76
CA SER A 52 -1.95 -1.83 -2.90
C SER A 52 -1.52 -2.43 -4.24
N ARG A 53 -2.15 -3.53 -4.67
CA ARG A 53 -1.88 -4.17 -5.96
C ARG A 53 -2.16 -3.24 -7.14
N LYS A 54 -3.26 -2.47 -7.11
CA LYS A 54 -3.60 -1.49 -8.16
C LYS A 54 -2.56 -0.37 -8.25
N ILE A 55 -2.13 0.14 -7.10
CA ILE A 55 -1.12 1.21 -7.00
C ILE A 55 0.23 0.71 -7.51
N ILE A 56 0.67 -0.46 -7.05
CA ILE A 56 1.93 -1.08 -7.48
C ILE A 56 1.91 -1.31 -8.99
N PHE A 57 0.82 -1.86 -9.53
CA PHE A 57 0.71 -2.09 -10.97
C PHE A 57 0.80 -0.79 -11.78
N ARG A 58 0.15 0.28 -11.34
CA ARG A 58 0.24 1.58 -12.01
C ARG A 58 1.67 2.10 -12.01
N TRP A 59 2.35 2.06 -10.87
CA TRP A 59 3.74 2.52 -10.76
C TRP A 59 4.74 1.63 -11.49
N ASP A 60 4.49 0.33 -11.59
CA ASP A 60 5.34 -0.59 -12.37
C ASP A 60 5.33 -0.26 -13.88
N ASN A 61 4.22 0.30 -14.36
CA ASN A 61 4.02 0.70 -15.76
C ASN A 61 4.19 2.21 -16.01
N ALA A 62 4.59 2.99 -15.00
CA ALA A 62 4.75 4.43 -15.07
C ALA A 62 6.13 4.87 -15.58
#